data_AF-A0A0V7ZK56-F1
#
_entry.id   AF-A0A0V7ZK56-F1
#
_cell.length_a   1.000
_cell.length_b   1.000
_cell.length_c   1.000
_cell.angle_alpha   90.00
_cell.angle_beta   90.00
_cell.angle_gamma   90.00
#
_symmetry.space_group_name_H-M   'P 1'
#
loop_
_entity.id
_entity.type
_entity.pdbx_description
1 polymer ?
#
loop_
_entity_poly.entity_id
_entity_poly.type
_entity_poly.pdbx_seq_one_letter_code
_entity_poly.pdbx_strand_id
1 'polypeptide(L)' 'MRMEKPTPAQKVTAATIAAAIVQLTVGIANTYILEIDIPSTIETPLTILAVFFTGYLVPPARRDRVVESKVNADTKQNNT' A
#
# COMPACT_ATOMS: atom_id res chain seq x y z
N MET A 1 -20.42 -2.29 -0.52
CA MET A 1 -19.25 -2.72 -1.33
C MET A 1 -18.36 -3.57 -0.44
N ARG A 2 -18.06 -4.82 -0.83
CA ARG A 2 -17.23 -5.74 -0.05
C ARG A 2 -16.04 -6.18 -0.91
N MET A 3 -14.84 -6.13 -0.37
CA MET A 3 -13.65 -6.69 -1.02
C MET A 3 -13.77 -8.22 -1.10
N GLU A 4 -13.24 -8.81 -2.16
CA GLU A 4 -13.28 -10.26 -2.41
C GLU A 4 -12.59 -11.06 -1.30
N LYS A 5 -11.57 -10.48 -0.65
CA LYS A 5 -10.87 -11.07 0.51
C LYS A 5 -10.61 -10.02 1.61
N PRO A 6 -10.57 -10.42 2.89
CA PRO A 6 -10.27 -9.52 4.02
C PRO A 6 -8.76 -9.20 4.17
N THR A 7 -7.94 -9.49 3.16
CA THR A 7 -6.50 -9.20 3.19
C THR A 7 -6.24 -7.73 2.89
N PRO A 8 -5.18 -7.12 3.49
CA PRO A 8 -4.77 -5.77 3.13
C PRO A 8 -4.55 -5.62 1.63
N ALA A 9 -4.98 -4.49 1.07
CA ALA A 9 -4.79 -4.19 -0.35
C ALA A 9 -3.29 -4.22 -0.69
N GLN A 10 -2.93 -4.77 -1.85
CA GLN A 10 -1.54 -4.97 -2.25
C GLN A 10 -0.73 -3.66 -2.24
N LYS A 11 -1.38 -2.54 -2.57
CA LYS A 11 -0.81 -1.19 -2.48
C LYS A 11 -0.36 -0.83 -1.07
N VAL A 12 -1.15 -1.17 -0.05
CA VAL A 12 -0.83 -0.90 1.36
C VAL A 12 0.36 -1.75 1.78
N THR A 13 0.37 -3.04 1.43
CA THR A 13 1.50 -3.93 1.75
C THR A 13 2.80 -3.45 1.11
N ALA A 14 2.76 -3.06 -0.16
CA ALA A 14 3.95 -2.56 -0.85
C ALA A 14 4.44 -1.22 -0.28
N ALA A 15 3.52 -0.31 0.07
CA ALA A 15 3.83 0.92 0.78
C ALA A 15 4.50 0.66 2.13
N THR A 16 4.02 -0.30 2.91
CA THR A 16 4.62 -0.68 4.21
C THR A 16 6.04 -1.22 4.03
N ILE A 17 6.26 -2.06 3.02
CA ILE A 17 7.61 -2.59 2.73
C ILE A 17 8.55 -1.46 2.34
N ALA A 18 8.12 -0.53 1.48
CA ALA A 18 8.93 0.63 1.11
C ALA A 18 9.29 1.50 2.32
N ALA A 19 8.32 1.77 3.21
CA ALA A 19 8.59 2.51 4.45
C ALA A 19 9.65 1.82 5.32
N ALA A 20 9.54 0.49 5.48
CA ALA A 20 10.50 -0.29 6.26
C ALA A 20 11.90 -0.26 5.66
N ILE A 21 12.02 -0.32 4.33
CA ILE A 21 13.31 -0.21 3.63
C ILE A 21 13.93 1.16 3.86
N VAL A 22 13.15 2.25 3.79
CA VAL A 22 13.66 3.60 4.05
C VAL A 22 14.17 3.72 5.48
N GLN A 23 13.40 3.29 6.48
CA GLN A 23 13.82 3.35 7.89
C GLN A 23 15.08 2.53 8.15
N LEU A 24 15.18 1.32 7.58
CA LEU A 24 16.40 0.52 7.68
C LEU A 24 17.60 1.22 7.02
N THR A 25 17.39 1.83 5.86
CA THR A 25 18.46 2.53 5.13
C THR A 25 18.96 3.73 5.93
N VAL A 26 18.05 4.53 6.49
CA VAL A 26 18.40 5.69 7.32
C VAL A 26 19.08 5.26 8.61
N GLY A 27 18.57 4.23 9.29
CA GLY A 27 19.21 3.70 10.50
C GLY A 27 20.61 3.17 10.26
N ILE A 28 20.83 2.42 9.16
CA ILE A 28 22.15 1.93 8.77
C ILE A 28 23.08 3.11 8.42
N ALA A 29 22.58 4.11 7.70
CA ALA A 29 23.36 5.29 7.34
C ALA A 29 23.84 6.06 8.59
N ASN A 30 22.96 6.33 9.55
CA ASN A 30 23.32 7.02 10.81
C ASN A 30 24.24 6.17 11.71
N THR A 31 24.16 4.84 11.65
CA THR A 31 24.94 3.98 12.55
C THR A 31 26.34 3.67 12.00
N TYR A 32 26.48 3.50 10.68
CA TYR A 32 27.68 2.93 10.09
C TYR A 32 28.40 3.82 9.08
N ILE A 33 27.75 4.87 8.56
CA ILE A 33 28.29 5.67 7.44
C ILE A 33 28.44 7.13 7.83
N LEU A 34 27.42 7.71 8.46
CA LEU A 34 27.36 9.09 8.89
C LEU A 34 27.52 9.12 10.40
N GLU A 35 28.58 9.75 10.90
CA GLU A 35 28.75 10.05 12.35
C GLU A 35 27.77 11.15 12.84
N ILE A 36 26.84 11.57 11.98
CA ILE A 36 25.89 12.65 12.22
C ILE A 36 24.49 12.11 11.97
N ASP A 37 23.61 12.26 12.96
CA ASP A 37 22.20 11.90 12.82
C ASP A 37 21.55 12.69 11.68
N ILE A 38 20.98 11.98 10.71
CA ILE A 38 20.10 12.59 9.71
C ILE A 38 18.90 13.21 10.46
N PRO A 39 18.66 14.53 10.34
CA PRO A 39 17.56 15.17 11.03
C PRO A 39 16.21 14.68 10.50
N SER A 40 15.25 14.50 11.42
CA SER A 40 13.89 14.01 11.13
C SER A 40 13.13 14.85 10.09
N THR A 41 13.51 16.12 9.95
CA THR A 41 13.03 17.06 8.92
C THR A 41 13.32 16.57 7.49
N ILE A 42 14.34 15.75 7.28
CA ILE A 42 14.73 15.18 5.98
C ILE A 42 14.24 13.74 5.84
N GLU A 43 14.36 12.94 6.89
CA GLU A 43 13.94 11.54 6.90
C GLU A 43 12.43 11.38 6.66
N THR A 44 11.62 12.21 7.30
CA THR A 44 10.16 12.10 7.25
C THR A 44 9.62 12.34 5.83
N PRO A 45 9.99 13.45 5.14
CA PRO A 45 9.57 13.65 3.75
C PRO A 45 10.07 12.55 2.80
N LEU A 46 11.29 12.05 3.01
CA LEU A 46 11.88 11.02 2.16
C LEU A 46 11.09 9.70 2.27
N THR A 47 10.69 9.34 3.49
CA THR A 47 9.82 8.20 3.76
C THR A 47 8.44 8.38 3.12
N ILE A 48 7.83 9.57 3.27
CA ILE A 48 6.52 9.87 2.68
C ILE A 48 6.55 9.75 1.15
N LEU A 49 7.58 10.32 0.51
CA LEU A 49 7.74 10.24 -0.94
C LEU A 49 7.91 8.79 -1.40
N ALA A 50 8.77 8.01 -0.74
CA ALA A 50 8.98 6.61 -1.09
C ALA A 50 7.68 5.80 -0.97
N VAL A 51 6.92 6.00 0.10
CA VAL A 51 5.61 5.36 0.32
C VAL A 51 4.60 5.77 -0.76
N PHE A 52 4.53 7.06 -1.06
CA PHE A 52 3.61 7.61 -2.05
C PHE A 52 3.90 7.05 -3.45
N PHE A 53 5.17 7.13 -3.90
CA PHE A 53 5.56 6.61 -5.21
C PHE A 53 5.36 5.10 -5.31
N THR A 54 5.70 4.35 -4.25
CA THR A 54 5.47 2.90 -4.24
C THR A 54 3.99 2.56 -4.34
N GLY A 55 3.12 3.23 -3.56
CA GLY A 55 1.68 3.01 -3.63
C GLY A 55 1.06 3.40 -4.97
N TYR A 56 1.61 4.43 -5.63
CA TYR A 56 1.18 4.88 -6.95
C TYR A 56 1.56 3.86 -8.05
N LEU A 57 2.82 3.42 -8.04
CA LEU A 57 3.36 2.52 -9.07
C LEU A 57 2.88 1.07 -8.93
N VAL A 58 2.46 0.65 -7.73
CA VAL A 58 1.98 -0.72 -7.51
C VAL A 58 0.54 -0.84 -8.03
N PRO A 59 0.29 -1.64 -9.09
CA PRO A 59 -1.05 -1.85 -9.58
C PRO A 59 -1.89 -2.62 -8.55
N PRO A 60 -3.21 -2.40 -8.50
CA PRO A 60 -4.09 -3.13 -7.60
C PRO A 60 -4.12 -4.61 -7.98
N ALA A 61 -4.15 -5.47 -6.96
CA ALA A 61 -4.26 -6.92 -7.18
C ALA A 61 -5.65 -7.27 -7.73
N ARG A 62 -5.78 -8.40 -8.44
CA ARG A 62 -7.10 -8.93 -8.81
C ARG A 62 -8.02 -9.16 -7.60
N ARG A 63 -7.43 -9.55 -6.45
CA ARG A 63 -8.11 -9.74 -5.16
C ARG A 63 -8.53 -8.45 -4.45
N ASP A 64 -8.00 -7.30 -4.89
CA ASP A 64 -8.35 -5.98 -4.34
C ASP A 64 -9.59 -5.41 -5.04
N ARG A 65 -10.14 -6.13 -6.04
CA ARG A 65 -11.37 -5.74 -6.72
C ARG A 65 -12.54 -5.84 -5.75
N VAL A 66 -13.37 -4.80 -5.77
CA VAL A 66 -14.66 -4.84 -5.09
C VAL A 66 -15.50 -5.89 -5.83
N VAL A 67 -16.06 -6.85 -5.10
CA VAL A 67 -17.08 -7.72 -5.67
C VAL A 67 -18.27 -6.82 -5.94
N GLU A 68 -18.49 -6.47 -7.20
CA GLU A 68 -19.78 -5.98 -7.66
C GLU A 68 -20.76 -7.10 -7.40
N SER A 69 -21.42 -7.01 -6.26
CA SER A 69 -22.55 -7.86 -5.95
C SER A 69 -23.52 -7.67 -7.10
N LYS A 70 -23.69 -8.71 -7.94
CA LYS A 70 -24.77 -8.78 -8.92
C LYS A 70 -26.08 -8.82 -8.15
N VAL A 71 -26.47 -7.68 -7.59
CA VAL A 71 -27.80 -7.47 -7.03
C VAL A 71 -28.70 -7.26 -8.24
N ASN A 72 -29.47 -8.31 -8.54
CA ASN A 72 -30.68 -8.30 -9.36
C ASN A 72 -30.53 -8.35 -10.89
N ALA A 73 -29.95 -9.41 -11.44
CA ALA A 73 -30.31 -9.87 -12.79
C ALA A 73 -31.22 -11.12 -12.79
N ASP A 74 -31.26 -11.88 -11.70
CA ASP A 74 -31.96 -13.18 -11.68
C ASP A 74 -33.41 -13.13 -11.18
N THR A 75 -33.89 -11.98 -10.66
CA THR A 75 -35.26 -11.86 -10.14
C THR A 75 -36.31 -11.56 -11.21
N LYS A 76 -35.92 -11.37 -12.49
CA LYS A 76 -36.87 -11.05 -13.57
C LYS A 76 -37.27 -12.23 -14.46
N GLN A 77 -36.72 -13.44 -14.28
CA GLN A 77 -37.02 -14.58 -15.15
C GLN A 77 -37.97 -15.65 -14.57
N ASN A 78 -38.53 -15.46 -13.36
CA ASN A 78 -39.36 -16.51 -12.73
C ASN A 78 -40.86 -16.14 -12.57
N ASN A 79 -41.36 -15.14 -13.31
CA ASN A 79 -42.77 -14.71 -13.26
C ASN A 79 -43.41 -14.62 -14.68
N THR A 80 -43.24 -15.64 -15.51
CA THR A 80 -44.10 -15.86 -16.69
C THR A 80 -44.33 -17.34 -16.90
#